data_AF-A0A3N5VCZ8-F1
#
_entry.id   AF-A0A3N5VCZ8-F1
#
_cell.length_a   1.000
_cell.length_b   1.000
_cell.length_c   1.000
_cell.angle_alpha   90.00
_cell.angle_beta   90.00
_cell.angle_gamma   90.00
#
_symmetry.space_group_name_H-M   'P 1'
#
loop_
_entity.id
_entity.type
_entity.pdbx_description
1 polymer ?
#
loop_
_entity_poly.entity_id
_entity_poly.type
_entity_poly.pdbx_seq_one_letter_code
_entity_poly.pdbx_strand_id
1 'polypeptide(L)'
;MTEQTFSDPIAQGYYRQGESEIATTQSADDVLQKADALARQDSRANLMHAACYYLAAAHFLETRDPAKSAHSYHQAGHQLQQLNQFIHAARAFSQAGSWGEQAARNGAAASTQQHLQHGAVRSYSRANHCFAEAGELDESESAYLKERDARVTWAKMQGKHPLALLAWKTKSNYGISIPRWTAWILGTIMLFSLLYE
;
A
#
# COMPACT_ATOMS: atom_id res chain seq x y z
N MET A 1 11.89 -12.21 -6.31
CA MET A 1 11.71 -12.46 -4.87
C MET A 1 12.54 -11.42 -4.14
N THR A 2 11.91 -10.43 -3.51
CA THR A 2 12.61 -9.50 -2.61
C THR A 2 12.97 -10.27 -1.35
N GLU A 3 14.27 -10.43 -1.06
CA GLU A 3 14.72 -10.97 0.23
C GLU A 3 14.19 -10.08 1.36
N GLN A 4 13.38 -10.64 2.25
CA GLN A 4 13.05 -9.94 3.49
C GLN A 4 14.29 -9.93 4.38
N THR A 5 14.91 -8.75 4.50
CA THR A 5 16.00 -8.53 5.44
C THR A 5 15.40 -8.22 6.81
N PHE A 6 15.60 -9.13 7.75
CA PHE A 6 15.26 -8.93 9.16
C PHE A 6 16.52 -8.54 9.92
N SER A 7 16.47 -7.42 10.64
CA SER A 7 17.53 -7.03 11.59
C SER A 7 17.42 -7.80 12.91
N ASP A 8 16.22 -8.24 13.28
CA ASP A 8 15.95 -9.00 14.49
C ASP A 8 15.97 -10.52 14.22
N PRO A 9 16.88 -11.29 14.87
CA PRO A 9 16.97 -12.73 14.68
C PRO A 9 15.71 -13.48 15.16
N ILE A 10 14.96 -12.94 16.13
CA ILE A 10 13.72 -13.55 16.61
C ILE A 10 12.64 -13.45 15.54
N ALA A 11 12.48 -12.26 14.94
CA ALA A 11 11.56 -12.05 13.82
C ALA A 11 11.92 -12.93 12.62
N GLN A 12 13.21 -13.06 12.30
CA GLN A 12 13.67 -13.98 11.27
C GLN A 12 13.30 -15.44 11.59
N GLY A 13 13.42 -15.85 12.85
CA GLY A 13 13.02 -17.17 13.33
C GLY A 13 11.53 -17.44 13.09
N TYR A 14 10.66 -16.52 13.48
CA TYR A 14 9.22 -16.64 13.26
C TYR A 14 8.85 -16.68 11.78
N TYR A 15 9.48 -15.85 10.96
CA TYR A 15 9.23 -15.85 9.52
C TYR A 15 9.63 -17.18 8.87
N ARG A 16 10.84 -17.70 9.17
CA ARG A 16 11.30 -19.00 8.67
C ARG A 16 10.43 -20.15 9.16
N GLN A 17 9.94 -20.08 10.39
CA GLN A 17 9.00 -21.07 10.90
C GLN A 17 7.71 -21.07 10.05
N GLY A 18 7.13 -19.89 9.78
CA GLY A 18 5.97 -19.76 8.89
C GLY A 18 6.22 -20.35 7.50
N GLU A 19 7.36 -20.02 6.88
CA GLU A 19 7.75 -20.60 5.58
C GLU A 19 7.86 -22.13 5.63
N SER A 20 8.47 -22.68 6.68
CA SER A 20 8.62 -24.13 6.83
C SER A 20 7.29 -24.86 7.01
N GLU A 21 6.36 -24.27 7.78
CA GLU A 21 5.02 -24.82 7.99
C GLU A 21 4.22 -24.81 6.67
N ILE A 22 4.27 -23.69 5.93
CA ILE A 22 3.63 -23.57 4.62
C ILE A 22 4.22 -24.55 3.60
N ALA A 23 5.55 -24.72 3.59
CA ALA A 23 6.20 -25.66 2.68
C ALA A 23 5.78 -27.11 2.97
N THR A 24 5.51 -27.44 4.24
CA THR A 24 5.08 -28.77 4.67
C THR A 24 3.64 -29.06 4.29
N THR A 25 2.72 -28.12 4.52
CA THR A 25 1.29 -28.30 4.23
C THR A 25 0.90 -27.90 2.81
N GLN A 26 1.81 -27.22 2.09
CA GLN A 26 1.57 -26.57 0.80
C GLN A 26 0.36 -25.60 0.80
N SER A 27 0.00 -25.09 1.98
CA SER A 27 -1.13 -24.17 2.17
C SER A 27 -0.78 -23.09 3.20
N ALA A 28 -1.29 -21.88 2.98
CA ALA A 28 -1.14 -20.76 3.90
C ALA A 28 -2.22 -20.72 4.99
N ASP A 29 -3.27 -21.55 4.88
CA ASP A 29 -4.48 -21.41 5.70
C ASP A 29 -4.21 -21.66 7.19
N ASP A 30 -3.49 -22.72 7.51
CA ASP A 30 -3.13 -23.05 8.89
C ASP A 30 -2.25 -21.98 9.53
N VAL A 31 -1.31 -21.42 8.77
CA VAL A 31 -0.41 -20.36 9.24
C VAL A 31 -1.16 -19.05 9.46
N LEU A 32 -2.12 -18.72 8.60
CA LEU A 32 -3.00 -17.56 8.79
C LEU A 32 -3.91 -17.73 10.01
N GLN A 33 -4.47 -18.91 10.24
CA GLN A 33 -5.28 -19.17 11.42
C GLN A 33 -4.45 -19.05 12.72
N LYS A 34 -3.20 -19.52 12.70
CA LYS A 34 -2.25 -19.31 13.82
C LYS A 34 -1.93 -17.83 14.00
N ALA A 35 -1.69 -17.09 12.92
CA ALA A 35 -1.45 -15.65 12.97
C ALA A 35 -2.63 -14.90 13.60
N ASP A 36 -3.86 -15.22 13.20
CA ASP A 36 -5.09 -14.65 13.77
C ASP A 36 -5.22 -14.96 15.27
N ALA A 37 -4.87 -16.18 15.69
CA ALA A 37 -4.92 -16.57 17.09
C ALA A 37 -3.88 -15.82 17.94
N LEU A 38 -2.68 -15.61 17.41
CA LEU A 38 -1.61 -14.85 18.06
C LEU A 38 -1.96 -13.36 18.15
N ALA A 39 -2.50 -12.78 17.07
CA ALA A 39 -2.88 -11.36 17.01
C ALA A 39 -3.92 -10.98 18.07
N ARG A 40 -4.77 -11.92 18.52
CA ARG A 40 -5.78 -11.68 19.58
C ARG A 40 -5.20 -11.60 20.99
N GLN A 41 -3.97 -12.04 21.20
CA GLN A 41 -3.37 -12.14 22.54
C GLN A 41 -2.62 -10.85 22.95
N ASP A 42 -2.57 -9.83 22.09
CA ASP A 42 -2.07 -8.45 22.32
C ASP A 42 -0.71 -8.28 23.01
N SER A 43 0.07 -9.35 23.16
CA SER A 43 1.44 -9.28 23.69
C SER A 43 2.42 -8.88 22.58
N ARG A 44 3.43 -8.06 22.90
CA ARG A 44 4.43 -7.60 21.93
C ARG A 44 5.07 -8.76 21.14
N ALA A 45 5.35 -9.88 21.82
CA ALA A 45 5.91 -11.08 21.17
C ALA A 45 4.91 -11.75 20.22
N ASN A 46 3.65 -11.88 20.64
CA ASN A 46 2.60 -12.48 19.82
C ASN A 46 2.26 -11.62 18.60
N LEU A 47 2.24 -10.30 18.74
CA LEU A 47 2.05 -9.37 17.62
C LEU A 47 3.20 -9.50 16.60
N MET A 48 4.44 -9.64 17.07
CA MET A 48 5.61 -9.82 16.18
C MET A 48 5.54 -11.16 15.46
N HIS A 49 5.17 -12.22 16.18
CA HIS A 49 5.01 -13.56 15.61
C HIS A 49 3.87 -13.59 14.58
N ALA A 50 2.72 -13.01 14.91
CA ALA A 50 1.59 -12.86 14.00
C ALA A 50 1.98 -12.07 12.74
N ALA A 51 2.69 -10.94 12.90
CA ALA A 51 3.19 -10.16 11.77
C ALA A 51 4.06 -11.00 10.82
N CYS A 52 5.02 -11.75 11.37
CA CYS A 52 5.92 -12.60 10.59
C CYS A 52 5.17 -13.73 9.88
N TYR A 53 4.17 -14.34 10.54
CA TYR A 53 3.34 -15.38 9.93
C TYR A 53 2.47 -14.83 8.79
N TYR A 54 1.88 -13.65 8.97
CA TYR A 54 1.16 -12.97 7.89
C TYR A 54 2.08 -12.64 6.71
N LEU A 55 3.32 -12.19 6.96
CA LEU A 55 4.29 -11.93 5.90
C LEU A 55 4.65 -13.21 5.14
N ALA A 56 4.98 -14.30 5.84
CA ALA A 56 5.31 -15.58 5.22
C ALA A 56 4.13 -16.11 4.37
N ALA A 57 2.91 -16.04 4.90
CA ALA A 57 1.70 -16.40 4.17
C ALA A 57 1.48 -15.50 2.94
N ALA A 58 1.64 -14.18 3.09
CA ALA A 58 1.46 -13.24 1.99
C ALA A 58 2.42 -13.52 0.83
N HIS A 59 3.69 -13.76 1.13
CA HIS A 59 4.73 -14.11 0.16
C HIS A 59 4.40 -15.41 -0.59
N PHE A 60 3.93 -16.43 0.11
CA PHE A 60 3.50 -17.68 -0.54
C PHE A 60 2.30 -17.48 -1.46
N LEU A 61 1.39 -16.55 -1.11
CA LEU A 61 0.15 -16.33 -1.83
C LEU A 61 0.28 -15.41 -3.05
N GLU A 62 1.37 -14.66 -3.21
CA GLU A 62 1.57 -13.68 -4.28
C GLU A 62 1.19 -14.19 -5.68
N THR A 63 1.62 -15.41 -6.02
CA THR A 63 1.37 -16.03 -7.33
C THR A 63 0.14 -16.94 -7.36
N ARG A 64 -0.47 -17.21 -6.21
CA ARG A 64 -1.55 -18.22 -6.05
C ARG A 64 -2.91 -17.55 -5.85
N ASP A 65 -2.97 -16.60 -4.93
CA ASP A 65 -4.15 -15.83 -4.59
C ASP A 65 -3.73 -14.40 -4.20
N PRO A 66 -3.65 -13.47 -5.19
CA PRO A 66 -3.18 -12.11 -4.94
C PRO A 66 -4.15 -11.32 -4.05
N ALA A 67 -5.44 -11.68 -4.01
CA ALA A 67 -6.41 -11.03 -3.12
C ALA A 67 -6.14 -11.40 -1.66
N LYS A 68 -5.88 -12.69 -1.40
CA LYS A 68 -5.53 -13.17 -0.07
C LYS A 68 -4.14 -12.70 0.35
N SER A 69 -3.17 -12.67 -0.56
CA SER A 69 -1.85 -12.08 -0.33
C SER A 69 -1.96 -10.61 0.09
N ALA A 70 -2.75 -9.80 -0.63
CA ALA A 70 -3.00 -8.40 -0.28
C ALA A 70 -3.60 -8.25 1.13
N HIS A 71 -4.56 -9.11 1.48
CA HIS A 71 -5.15 -9.11 2.82
C HIS A 71 -4.11 -9.47 3.89
N SER A 72 -3.31 -10.51 3.69
CA SER A 72 -2.27 -10.94 4.61
C SER A 72 -1.20 -9.85 4.83
N TYR A 73 -0.74 -9.20 3.76
CA TYR A 73 0.16 -8.04 3.88
C TYR A 73 -0.47 -6.89 4.69
N HIS A 74 -1.76 -6.63 4.50
CA HIS A 74 -2.46 -5.58 5.25
C HIS A 74 -2.51 -5.91 6.75
N GLN A 75 -2.79 -7.17 7.11
CA GLN A 75 -2.78 -7.62 8.50
C GLN A 75 -1.37 -7.54 9.10
N ALA A 76 -0.35 -7.98 8.37
CA ALA A 76 1.04 -7.82 8.80
C ALA A 76 1.38 -6.35 9.11
N GLY A 77 0.99 -5.43 8.21
CA GLY A 77 1.18 -4.00 8.39
C GLY A 77 0.53 -3.47 9.67
N HIS A 78 -0.69 -3.93 9.98
CA HIS A 78 -1.38 -3.54 11.21
C HIS A 78 -0.62 -3.98 12.47
N GLN A 79 -0.20 -5.24 12.53
CA GLN A 79 0.56 -5.76 13.67
C GLN A 79 1.90 -5.03 13.84
N LEU A 80 2.61 -4.77 12.74
CA LEU A 80 3.89 -4.03 12.76
C LEU A 80 3.71 -2.57 13.18
N GLN A 81 2.61 -1.93 12.77
CA GLN A 81 2.28 -0.58 13.19
C GLN A 81 2.05 -0.53 14.72
N GLN A 82 1.33 -1.48 15.29
CA GLN A 82 1.12 -1.58 16.75
C GLN A 82 2.45 -1.77 17.53
N LEU A 83 3.45 -2.37 16.89
CA LEU A 83 4.78 -2.55 17.45
C LEU A 83 5.70 -1.34 17.30
N ASN A 84 5.22 -0.26 16.66
CA ASN A 84 5.96 0.92 16.22
C ASN A 84 7.09 0.60 15.21
N GLN A 85 6.94 -0.46 14.42
CA GLN A 85 7.87 -0.83 13.34
C GLN A 85 7.46 -0.15 12.03
N PHE A 86 7.43 1.19 12.04
CA PHE A 86 6.78 2.01 11.01
C PHE A 86 7.29 1.75 9.59
N ILE A 87 8.61 1.62 9.38
CA ILE A 87 9.17 1.34 8.05
C ILE A 87 8.69 -0.02 7.53
N HIS A 88 8.70 -1.05 8.37
CA HIS A 88 8.25 -2.40 7.99
C HIS A 88 6.74 -2.44 7.76
N ALA A 89 5.97 -1.76 8.62
CA ALA A 89 4.53 -1.60 8.46
C ALA A 89 4.17 -0.90 7.14
N ALA A 90 4.87 0.19 6.82
CA ALA A 90 4.67 0.96 5.60
C ALA A 90 4.92 0.12 4.34
N ARG A 91 6.01 -0.65 4.33
CA ARG A 91 6.33 -1.58 3.24
C ARG A 91 5.25 -2.66 3.10
N ALA A 92 4.81 -3.27 4.20
CA ALA A 92 3.74 -4.27 4.17
C ALA A 92 2.43 -3.67 3.62
N PHE A 93 2.03 -2.48 4.07
CA PHE A 93 0.86 -1.78 3.53
C PHE A 93 1.01 -1.38 2.05
N SER A 94 2.21 -0.96 1.62
CA SER A 94 2.45 -0.66 0.20
C SER A 94 2.31 -1.92 -0.66
N GLN A 95 2.81 -3.08 -0.19
CA GLN A 95 2.66 -4.36 -0.89
C GLN A 95 1.21 -4.85 -0.90
N ALA A 96 0.47 -4.64 0.20
CA ALA A 96 -0.96 -4.90 0.24
C ALA A 96 -1.72 -4.07 -0.81
N GLY A 97 -1.32 -2.81 -0.99
CA GLY A 97 -1.86 -1.93 -2.02
C GLY A 97 -1.61 -2.47 -3.42
N SER A 98 -0.37 -2.81 -3.77
CA SER A 98 -0.01 -3.27 -5.11
C SER A 98 -0.67 -4.60 -5.48
N TRP A 99 -0.63 -5.58 -4.57
CA TRP A 99 -1.29 -6.86 -4.78
C TRP A 99 -2.82 -6.73 -4.83
N GLY A 100 -3.39 -5.80 -4.04
CA GLY A 100 -4.81 -5.49 -4.08
C GLY A 100 -5.26 -4.91 -5.42
N GLU A 101 -4.48 -4.00 -6.01
CA GLU A 101 -4.75 -3.48 -7.36
C GLU A 101 -4.59 -4.56 -8.43
N GLN A 102 -3.56 -5.40 -8.33
CA GLN A 102 -3.35 -6.51 -9.25
C GLN A 102 -4.52 -7.51 -9.18
N ALA A 103 -4.97 -7.85 -7.98
CA ALA A 103 -6.14 -8.71 -7.77
C ALA A 103 -7.43 -8.06 -8.31
N ALA A 104 -7.61 -6.75 -8.09
CA ALA A 104 -8.76 -6.01 -8.61
C ALA A 104 -8.81 -5.98 -10.14
N ARG A 105 -7.67 -5.98 -10.83
CA ARG A 105 -7.61 -6.07 -12.30
C ARG A 105 -7.97 -7.47 -12.82
N ASN A 106 -7.67 -8.51 -12.04
CA ASN A 106 -7.82 -9.90 -12.45
C ASN A 106 -9.14 -10.56 -12.00
N GLY A 107 -9.89 -9.95 -11.07
CA GLY A 107 -11.11 -10.52 -10.51
C GLY A 107 -12.30 -10.56 -11.48
N ALA A 108 -13.07 -11.65 -11.49
CA ALA A 108 -14.15 -11.89 -12.47
C ALA A 108 -15.49 -11.17 -12.18
N ALA A 109 -15.70 -10.62 -10.98
CA ALA A 109 -16.95 -9.94 -10.61
C ALA A 109 -16.70 -8.47 -10.20
N ALA A 110 -17.49 -7.54 -10.74
CA ALA A 110 -17.33 -6.10 -10.55
C ALA A 110 -17.37 -5.67 -9.07
N SER A 111 -18.21 -6.30 -8.24
CA SER A 111 -18.30 -6.03 -6.80
C SER A 111 -17.00 -6.39 -6.07
N THR A 112 -16.39 -7.53 -6.42
CA THR A 112 -15.11 -7.97 -5.86
C THR A 112 -13.97 -7.05 -6.29
N GLN A 113 -13.95 -6.62 -7.57
CA GLN A 113 -12.96 -5.66 -8.06
C GLN A 113 -13.03 -4.33 -7.28
N GLN A 114 -14.24 -3.79 -7.08
CA GLN A 114 -14.45 -2.56 -6.31
C GLN A 114 -13.98 -2.69 -4.86
N HIS A 115 -14.25 -3.83 -4.21
CA HIS A 115 -13.83 -4.07 -2.83
C HIS A 115 -12.30 -4.14 -2.71
N LEU A 116 -11.65 -4.88 -3.61
CA LEU A 116 -10.19 -5.01 -3.65
C LEU A 116 -9.52 -3.65 -3.93
N GLN A 117 -10.05 -2.89 -4.89
CA GLN A 117 -9.54 -1.55 -5.20
C GLN A 117 -9.70 -0.59 -4.01
N HIS A 118 -10.81 -0.66 -3.29
CA HIS A 118 -10.99 0.13 -2.07
C HIS A 118 -10.00 -0.30 -0.96
N GLY A 119 -9.74 -1.59 -0.82
CA GLY A 119 -8.72 -2.13 0.07
C GLY A 119 -7.32 -1.60 -0.27
N ALA A 120 -6.98 -1.50 -1.56
CA ALA A 120 -5.72 -0.93 -2.02
C ALA A 120 -5.58 0.55 -1.63
N VAL A 121 -6.62 1.36 -1.83
CA VAL A 121 -6.65 2.78 -1.39
C VAL A 121 -6.35 2.90 0.11
N ARG A 122 -7.02 2.09 0.94
CA ARG A 122 -6.79 2.11 2.39
C ARG A 122 -5.37 1.72 2.74
N SER A 123 -4.83 0.72 2.06
CA SER A 123 -3.47 0.23 2.31
C SER A 123 -2.43 1.27 1.95
N TYR A 124 -2.51 1.91 0.77
CA TYR A 124 -1.58 3.00 0.43
C TYR A 124 -1.70 4.21 1.37
N SER A 125 -2.91 4.55 1.83
CA SER A 125 -3.10 5.61 2.82
C SER A 125 -2.39 5.30 4.14
N ARG A 126 -2.47 4.05 4.62
CA ARG A 126 -1.73 3.58 5.80
C ARG A 126 -0.22 3.57 5.57
N ALA A 127 0.22 3.14 4.38
CA ALA A 127 1.64 3.16 4.01
C ALA A 127 2.21 4.57 4.04
N ASN A 128 1.51 5.53 3.42
CA ASN A 128 1.87 6.95 3.44
C ASN A 128 2.04 7.47 4.87
N HIS A 129 1.06 7.21 5.73
CA HIS A 129 1.13 7.64 7.13
C HIS A 129 2.32 7.01 7.88
N CYS A 130 2.55 5.70 7.72
CA CYS A 130 3.66 5.01 8.38
C CYS A 130 5.04 5.48 7.86
N PHE A 131 5.18 5.74 6.56
CA PHE A 131 6.42 6.32 6.01
C PHE A 131 6.67 7.73 6.57
N ALA A 132 5.63 8.56 6.64
CA ALA A 132 5.74 9.90 7.22
C ALA A 132 6.12 9.85 8.71
N GLU A 133 5.53 8.94 9.49
CA GLU A 133 5.89 8.71 10.90
C GLU A 133 7.33 8.23 11.08
N ALA A 134 7.86 7.45 10.12
CA ALA A 134 9.25 7.03 10.10
C ALA A 134 10.23 8.13 9.62
N GLY A 135 9.74 9.25 9.10
CA GLY A 135 10.56 10.31 8.50
C GLY A 135 10.99 10.05 7.05
N GLU A 136 10.47 9.01 6.41
CA GLU A 136 10.77 8.62 5.03
C GLU A 136 9.88 9.41 4.05
N LEU A 137 10.17 10.70 3.88
CA LEU A 137 9.31 11.63 3.13
C LEU A 137 9.15 11.28 1.65
N ASP A 138 10.22 10.82 1.00
CA ASP A 138 10.18 10.44 -0.42
C ASP A 138 9.29 9.20 -0.65
N GLU A 139 9.37 8.22 0.23
CA GLU A 139 8.53 7.01 0.18
C GLU A 139 7.08 7.32 0.58
N SER A 140 6.87 8.26 1.51
CA SER A 140 5.56 8.80 1.86
C SER A 140 4.89 9.46 0.66
N GLU A 141 5.61 10.31 -0.08
CA GLU A 141 5.12 10.91 -1.32
C GLU A 141 4.79 9.84 -2.37
N SER A 142 5.68 8.87 -2.58
CA SER A 142 5.45 7.74 -3.48
C SER A 142 4.16 6.97 -3.12
N ALA A 143 3.95 6.66 -1.85
CA ALA A 143 2.74 6.00 -1.35
C ALA A 143 1.48 6.85 -1.55
N TYR A 144 1.56 8.16 -1.33
CA TYR A 144 0.48 9.10 -1.58
C TYR A 144 0.09 9.18 -3.07
N LEU A 145 1.06 9.18 -3.97
CA LEU A 145 0.80 9.18 -5.42
C LEU A 145 0.07 7.89 -5.84
N LYS A 146 0.48 6.73 -5.30
CA LYS A 146 -0.19 5.44 -5.51
C LYS A 146 -1.61 5.45 -4.94
N GLU A 147 -1.81 5.99 -3.73
CA GLU A 147 -3.14 6.15 -3.10
C GLU A 147 -4.08 6.96 -4.01
N ARG A 148 -3.61 8.10 -4.52
CA ARG A 148 -4.38 8.96 -5.42
C ARG A 148 -4.77 8.22 -6.70
N ASP A 149 -3.83 7.53 -7.33
CA ASP A 149 -4.11 6.81 -8.58
C ASP A 149 -5.09 5.65 -8.34
N ALA A 150 -4.96 4.96 -7.21
CA ALA A 150 -5.91 3.93 -6.78
C ALA A 150 -7.32 4.52 -6.53
N ARG A 151 -7.42 5.73 -5.95
CA ARG A 151 -8.71 6.44 -5.75
C ARG A 151 -9.38 6.82 -7.06
N VAL A 152 -8.62 7.29 -8.04
CA VAL A 152 -9.16 7.61 -9.37
C VAL A 152 -9.74 6.35 -10.03
N THR A 153 -9.02 5.22 -9.94
CA THR A 153 -9.49 3.92 -10.45
C THR A 153 -10.75 3.47 -9.73
N TRP A 154 -10.79 3.56 -8.40
CA TRP A 154 -11.97 3.21 -7.61
C TRP A 154 -13.19 4.06 -7.94
N ALA A 155 -13.02 5.38 -8.12
CA ALA A 155 -14.10 6.28 -8.52
C ALA A 155 -14.68 5.92 -9.89
N LYS A 156 -13.82 5.58 -10.86
CA LYS A 156 -14.24 5.09 -12.18
C LYS A 156 -15.05 3.80 -12.06
N MET A 157 -14.61 2.85 -11.23
CA MET A 157 -15.35 1.60 -11.00
C MET A 157 -16.74 1.82 -10.39
N GLN A 158 -16.95 2.91 -9.64
CA GLN A 158 -18.27 3.32 -9.11
C GLN A 158 -19.15 4.06 -10.13
N GLY A 159 -18.68 4.26 -11.37
CA GLY A 159 -19.39 5.08 -12.36
C GLY A 159 -19.35 6.58 -12.06
N LYS A 160 -18.50 7.03 -11.13
CA LYS A 160 -18.33 8.45 -10.81
C LYS A 160 -17.29 9.06 -11.73
N HIS A 161 -17.58 10.24 -12.30
CA HIS A 161 -16.60 11.00 -13.04
C HIS A 161 -15.54 11.57 -12.08
N PRO A 162 -14.24 11.23 -12.22
CA PRO A 162 -13.21 11.65 -11.29
C PRO A 162 -12.74 13.09 -11.57
N LEU A 163 -13.59 14.00 -12.08
CA LEU A 163 -13.19 15.35 -12.48
C LEU A 163 -12.55 16.13 -11.33
N ALA A 164 -13.10 16.03 -10.12
CA ALA A 164 -12.51 16.65 -8.93
C ALA A 164 -11.16 16.02 -8.54
N LEU A 165 -11.03 14.69 -8.66
CA LEU A 165 -9.79 13.96 -8.36
C LEU A 165 -8.71 14.18 -9.42
N LEU A 166 -9.10 14.35 -10.68
CA LEU A 166 -8.22 14.69 -11.79
C LEU A 166 -7.76 16.15 -11.69
N ALA A 167 -8.67 17.08 -11.40
CA ALA A 167 -8.32 18.47 -11.13
C ALA A 167 -7.37 18.59 -9.92
N TRP A 168 -7.58 17.77 -8.88
CA TRP A 168 -6.67 17.64 -7.75
C TRP A 168 -5.32 17.02 -8.16
N LYS A 169 -5.31 15.96 -8.99
CA LYS A 169 -4.09 15.35 -9.55
C LYS A 169 -3.24 16.35 -10.33
N THR A 170 -3.87 17.18 -11.17
CA THR A 170 -3.17 18.26 -11.89
C THR A 170 -2.62 19.29 -10.90
N LYS A 171 -3.42 19.76 -9.92
CA LYS A 171 -2.96 20.76 -8.95
C LYS A 171 -1.90 20.25 -7.97
N SER A 172 -1.87 18.96 -7.64
CA SER A 172 -0.88 18.41 -6.68
C SER A 172 0.44 18.05 -7.36
N ASN A 173 0.44 17.57 -8.61
CA ASN A 173 1.68 17.26 -9.35
C ASN A 173 2.54 18.50 -9.64
N TYR A 174 1.91 19.65 -9.84
CA TYR A 174 2.61 20.91 -10.08
C TYR A 174 2.85 21.72 -8.79
N GLY A 175 2.47 21.17 -7.63
CA GLY A 175 2.26 21.96 -6.43
C GLY A 175 1.12 22.96 -6.61
N ILE A 176 0.50 23.40 -5.52
CA ILE A 176 -0.57 24.44 -5.54
C ILE A 176 -0.04 25.78 -6.10
N SER A 177 1.25 25.85 -6.40
CA SER A 177 1.90 26.93 -7.10
C SER A 177 2.33 26.48 -8.50
N ILE A 178 1.46 26.65 -9.50
CA ILE A 178 1.89 27.57 -10.56
C ILE A 178 1.74 28.93 -9.87
N PRO A 179 2.81 29.42 -9.21
CA PRO A 179 2.67 30.63 -8.44
C PRO A 179 2.15 31.72 -9.39
N ARG A 180 1.24 32.58 -8.93
CA ARG A 180 0.56 33.56 -9.79
C ARG A 180 1.52 34.32 -10.74
N TRP A 181 2.80 34.43 -10.38
CA TRP A 181 3.85 34.99 -11.23
C TRP A 181 4.14 34.19 -12.51
N THR A 182 4.01 32.86 -12.58
CA THR A 182 4.25 32.11 -13.83
C THR A 182 3.17 32.36 -14.87
N ALA A 183 1.90 32.43 -14.44
CA ALA A 183 0.80 32.84 -15.32
C ALA A 183 0.96 34.30 -15.76
N TRP A 184 1.44 35.17 -14.86
CA TRP A 184 1.80 36.55 -15.19
C TRP A 184 2.93 36.61 -16.22
N ILE A 185 4.02 35.87 -16.04
CA ILE A 185 5.16 35.79 -16.96
C ILE A 185 4.71 35.32 -18.33
N LEU A 186 4.00 34.21 -18.41
CA LEU A 186 3.46 33.69 -19.68
C LEU A 186 2.56 34.72 -20.35
N GLY A 187 1.70 35.39 -19.59
CA GLY A 187 0.86 36.48 -20.08
C GLY A 187 1.67 37.66 -20.63
N THR A 188 2.68 38.14 -19.91
CA THR A 188 3.55 39.23 -20.37
C THR A 188 4.41 38.84 -21.56
N ILE A 189 4.95 37.61 -21.62
CA ILE A 189 5.71 37.13 -22.78
C ILE A 189 4.79 37.09 -24.01
N MET A 190 3.57 36.57 -23.86
CA MET A 190 2.61 36.50 -24.96
C MET A 190 2.17 37.89 -25.43
N LEU A 191 1.92 38.82 -24.49
CA LEU A 191 1.58 40.21 -24.80
C LEU A 191 2.75 40.93 -25.48
N PHE A 192 3.98 40.73 -25.00
CA PHE A 192 5.18 41.29 -25.60
C PHE A 192 5.37 40.76 -27.01
N SER A 193 5.28 39.45 -27.22
CA SER A 193 5.39 38.84 -28.57
C SER A 193 4.32 39.33 -29.54
N LEU A 194 3.11 39.67 -29.06
CA LEU A 194 2.03 40.23 -29.89
C LEU A 194 2.19 41.73 -30.18
N LEU A 195 2.91 42.46 -29.33
CA LEU A 195 3.14 43.91 -29.46
C LEU A 195 4.52 44.25 -30.05
N TYR A 196 5.40 43.27 -30.18
CA TYR A 196 6.77 43.40 -30.69
C TYR A 196 6.88 43.11 -32.20
N GLU A 197 5.80 42.64 -32.83
CA GLU A 197 5.57 42.77 -34.29
C GLU A 197 4.95 44.13 -34.61
#